data_AF-A0A949FK49-F1
#
_entry.id   AF-A0A949FK49-F1
#
_cell.length_a   1.000
_cell.length_b   1.000
_cell.length_c   1.000
_cell.angle_alpha   90.00
_cell.angle_beta   90.00
_cell.angle_gamma   90.00
#
_symmetry.space_group_name_H-M   'P 1'
#
loop_
_entity.id
_entity.type
_entity.pdbx_description
1 polymer ?
#
loop_
_entity_poly.entity_id
_entity_poly.type
_entity_poly.pdbx_seq_one_letter_code
_entity_poly.pdbx_strand_id
1 'polypeptide(L)'
;MSQAAQTSDNVLNDIPSELLDLQRVIDALPPAQRQTIQPAFQRVVESTNRRRKILQLVQDSIGQLRLDMKYLVFDLEATRRERDNYQQQLSEMLGDSPSSDDSSPEDDQ
;
A
#
# COMPACT_ATOMS: atom_id res chain seq x y z
N MET A 1 6.30 -18.70 13.73
CA MET A 1 6.82 -17.63 14.60
C MET A 1 8.31 -17.42 14.31
N SER A 2 8.67 -16.75 13.21
CA SER A 2 10.07 -16.73 12.71
C SER A 2 10.50 -15.39 12.11
N GLN A 3 9.83 -14.28 12.42
CA GLN A 3 10.14 -12.96 11.83
C GLN A 3 10.91 -12.01 12.76
N ALA A 4 11.14 -12.37 14.01
CA ALA A 4 11.79 -11.46 14.97
C ALA A 4 13.33 -11.39 14.87
N ALA A 5 13.97 -12.29 14.11
CA ALA A 5 15.44 -12.39 14.06
C ALA A 5 16.09 -11.63 12.89
N GLN A 6 15.33 -11.14 11.91
CA GLN A 6 15.87 -10.53 10.69
C GLN A 6 16.08 -9.00 10.77
N THR A 7 15.61 -8.34 11.83
CA THR A 7 15.64 -6.88 11.93
C THR A 7 17.02 -6.31 12.31
N SER A 8 17.85 -7.08 13.01
CA SER A 8 19.13 -6.59 13.54
C SER A 8 20.26 -6.54 12.50
N ASP A 9 20.26 -7.42 11.50
CA ASP A 9 21.32 -7.46 10.46
C ASP A 9 21.19 -6.34 9.41
N ASN A 10 20.03 -5.69 9.32
CA ASN A 10 19.78 -4.69 8.27
C ASN A 10 20.40 -3.32 8.58
N VAL A 11 20.78 -3.05 9.84
CA VAL A 11 21.29 -1.73 10.27
C VAL A 11 22.67 -1.43 9.68
N LEU A 12 23.50 -2.46 9.44
CA LEU A 12 24.82 -2.30 8.82
C LEU A 12 24.77 -2.24 7.28
N ASN A 13 23.69 -2.74 6.67
CA ASN A 13 23.45 -2.66 5.21
C ASN A 13 22.74 -1.36 4.79
N ASP A 14 22.44 -0.47 5.72
CA ASP A 14 21.59 0.71 5.47
C ASP A 14 22.38 1.94 5.00
N ILE A 15 23.72 1.91 5.09
CA ILE A 15 24.60 2.96 4.58
C ILE A 15 24.88 2.69 3.09
N PRO A 16 24.61 3.66 2.18
CA PRO A 16 24.98 3.55 0.78
C PRO A 16 26.45 3.16 0.58
N SER A 17 26.73 2.28 -0.37
CA SER A 17 28.09 1.82 -0.69
C SER A 17 29.05 2.98 -0.95
N GLU A 18 28.56 4.05 -1.57
CA GLU A 18 29.30 5.29 -1.83
C GLU A 18 29.80 5.97 -0.55
N LEU A 19 28.99 5.99 0.52
CA LEU A 19 29.40 6.55 1.81
C LEU A 19 30.40 5.63 2.52
N LEU A 20 30.28 4.31 2.37
CA LEU A 20 31.27 3.36 2.90
C LEU A 20 32.62 3.51 2.20
N ASP A 21 32.62 3.67 0.88
CA ASP A 21 33.85 3.91 0.11
C ASP A 21 34.47 5.27 0.46
N LEU A 22 33.65 6.31 0.64
CA LEU A 22 34.13 7.61 1.11
C LEU A 22 34.72 7.53 2.52
N GLN A 23 34.13 6.75 3.42
CA GLN A 23 34.68 6.50 4.75
C GLN A 23 36.07 5.85 4.68
N ARG A 24 36.27 4.86 3.81
CA ARG A 24 37.58 4.23 3.59
C ARG A 24 38.64 5.23 3.12
N VAL A 25 38.27 6.15 2.23
CA VAL A 25 39.17 7.21 1.77
C VAL A 25 39.52 8.17 2.90
N ILE A 26 38.54 8.58 3.71
CA ILE A 26 38.76 9.43 4.89
C ILE A 26 39.66 8.73 5.91
N ASP A 27 39.50 7.41 6.07
CA ASP A 27 40.32 6.60 6.95
C ASP A 27 41.76 6.35 6.45
N ALA A 28 42.04 6.65 5.18
CA ALA A 28 43.41 6.67 4.65
C ALA A 28 44.11 8.02 4.86
N LEU A 29 43.38 9.08 5.25
CA LEU A 29 43.95 10.42 5.43
C LEU A 29 44.81 10.52 6.71
N PRO A 30 45.83 11.41 6.69
CA PRO A 30 46.57 11.80 7.88
C PRO A 30 45.64 12.29 9.02
N PRO A 31 46.01 12.05 10.28
CA PRO A 31 45.12 12.27 11.43
C PRO A 31 44.62 13.71 11.55
N ALA A 32 45.45 14.71 11.23
CA ALA A 32 45.06 16.12 11.28
C ALA A 32 43.91 16.45 10.31
N GLN A 33 43.98 15.95 9.07
CA GLN A 33 42.96 16.19 8.04
C GLN A 33 41.68 15.39 8.34
N ARG A 34 41.85 14.14 8.82
CA ARG A 34 40.74 13.30 9.25
C ARG A 34 39.93 13.96 10.36
N GLN A 35 40.58 14.48 11.41
CA GLN A 35 39.90 15.13 12.52
C GLN A 35 39.05 16.33 12.08
N THR A 36 39.45 17.05 11.04
CA THR A 36 38.68 18.16 10.48
C THR A 36 37.45 17.69 9.70
N ILE A 37 37.58 16.61 8.92
CA ILE A 37 36.55 16.15 7.97
C ILE A 37 35.55 15.18 8.63
N GLN A 38 36.01 14.35 9.58
CA GLN A 38 35.21 13.30 10.22
C GLN A 38 33.88 13.80 10.78
N PRO A 39 33.79 14.94 11.50
CA PRO A 39 32.53 15.42 12.05
C PRO A 39 31.52 15.81 10.96
N ALA A 40 31.98 16.39 9.86
CA ALA A 40 31.12 16.76 8.74
C ALA A 40 30.61 15.51 8.01
N PHE A 41 31.50 14.54 7.77
CA PHE A 41 31.13 13.26 7.18
C PHE A 41 30.10 12.51 8.04
N GLN A 42 30.29 12.46 9.36
CA GLN A 42 29.34 11.81 10.27
C GLN A 42 27.94 12.43 10.20
N ARG A 43 27.83 13.76 10.10
CA ARG A 43 26.54 14.44 9.91
C ARG A 43 25.87 14.04 8.58
N VAL A 44 26.65 13.87 7.51
CA VAL A 44 26.12 13.42 6.22
C VAL A 44 25.56 12.00 6.32
N VAL A 45 26.31 11.08 6.94
CA VAL A 45 25.87 9.69 7.19
C VAL A 45 24.57 9.69 8.00
N GLU A 46 24.51 10.44 9.10
CA GLU A 46 23.31 10.54 9.94
C GLU A 46 22.11 11.10 9.16
N SER A 47 22.31 12.19 8.40
CA SER A 47 21.25 12.80 7.60
C SER A 47 20.71 11.85 6.51
N THR A 48 21.60 11.05 5.92
CA THR A 48 21.26 10.07 4.89
C THR A 48 20.45 8.93 5.48
N ASN A 49 20.89 8.38 6.60
CA ASN A 49 20.17 7.34 7.33
C ASN A 49 18.78 7.83 7.77
N ARG A 50 18.70 9.06 8.30
CA ARG A 50 17.41 9.66 8.69
C ARG A 50 16.46 9.78 7.50
N ARG A 51 16.95 10.28 6.35
CA ARG A 51 16.12 10.42 5.13
C ARG A 51 15.62 9.06 4.65
N ARG A 52 16.48 8.04 4.67
CA ARG A 52 16.12 6.68 4.25
C ARG A 52 15.03 6.09 5.15
N LYS A 53 15.14 6.24 6.48
CA LYS A 53 14.09 5.82 7.41
C LYS A 53 12.76 6.53 7.16
N ILE A 54 12.78 7.83 6.89
CA ILE A 54 11.56 8.58 6.54
C ILE A 54 10.94 8.03 5.24
N LEU A 55 11.75 7.82 4.21
CA LEU A 55 11.28 7.28 2.94
C LEU A 55 10.70 5.86 3.10
N GLN A 56 11.34 5.01 3.90
CA GLN A 56 10.82 3.68 4.18
C GLN A 56 9.45 3.75 4.87
N LEU A 57 9.30 4.56 5.91
CA LEU A 57 8.02 4.76 6.60
C LEU A 57 6.92 5.28 5.67
N VAL A 58 7.27 6.20 4.77
CA VAL A 58 6.36 6.71 3.75
C VAL A 58 5.95 5.61 2.78
N GLN A 59 6.91 4.80 2.30
CA GLN A 59 6.63 3.67 1.40
C GLN A 59 5.73 2.63 2.07
N ASP A 60 5.99 2.30 3.33
CA ASP A 60 5.18 1.35 4.10
C ASP A 60 3.75 1.88 4.29
N SER A 61 3.60 3.17 4.61
CA SER A 61 2.29 3.82 4.76
C SER A 61 1.50 3.88 3.46
N ILE A 62 2.16 4.16 2.32
CA ILE A 62 1.54 4.11 0.99
C ILE A 62 1.14 2.68 0.64
N GLY A 63 1.97 1.69 0.99
CA GLY A 63 1.68 0.28 0.83
C GLY A 63 0.42 -0.14 1.58
N GLN A 64 0.30 0.30 2.84
CA GLN A 64 -0.89 0.08 3.68
C GLN A 64 -2.12 0.75 3.07
N LEU A 65 -2.04 2.04 2.71
CA LEU A 65 -3.16 2.76 2.10
C LEU A 65 -3.65 2.08 0.82
N ARG A 66 -2.73 1.60 -0.02
CA ARG A 66 -3.09 0.87 -1.24
C ARG A 66 -3.82 -0.44 -0.93
N LEU A 67 -3.46 -1.11 0.15
CA LEU A 67 -4.18 -2.31 0.60
C LEU A 67 -5.57 -1.95 1.14
N ASP A 68 -5.67 -0.90 1.94
CA ASP A 68 -6.95 -0.40 2.47
C ASP A 68 -7.91 -0.01 1.34
N MET A 69 -7.41 0.64 0.28
CA MET A 69 -8.18 0.92 -0.93
C MET A 69 -8.69 -0.35 -1.61
N LYS A 70 -7.89 -1.42 -1.68
CA LYS A 70 -8.34 -2.71 -2.24
C LYS A 70 -9.46 -3.33 -1.41
N TYR A 71 -9.37 -3.26 -0.09
CA TYR A 71 -10.43 -3.74 0.79
C TYR A 71 -11.71 -2.92 0.65
N LEU A 72 -11.60 -1.59 0.56
CA LEU A 72 -12.76 -0.73 0.36
C LEU A 72 -13.50 -1.04 -0.95
N VAL A 73 -12.76 -1.27 -2.03
CA VAL A 73 -13.35 -1.64 -3.33
C VAL A 73 -14.02 -3.02 -3.25
N PHE A 74 -13.38 -3.98 -2.57
CA PHE A 74 -13.95 -5.31 -2.36
C PHE A 74 -15.25 -5.26 -1.54
N ASP A 75 -15.27 -4.53 -0.42
CA ASP A 75 -16.45 -4.36 0.43
C ASP A 75 -17.59 -3.65 -0.34
N LEU A 76 -17.26 -2.67 -1.18
CA LEU A 76 -18.21 -1.99 -2.04
C LEU A 76 -18.83 -2.94 -3.07
N GLU A 77 -18.03 -3.83 -3.66
CA GLU A 77 -18.52 -4.81 -4.62
C GLU A 77 -19.39 -5.89 -3.95
N ALA A 78 -19.02 -6.33 -2.75
CA ALA A 78 -19.83 -7.23 -1.94
C ALA A 78 -21.20 -6.62 -1.61
N THR A 79 -21.23 -5.37 -1.10
CA THR A 79 -22.48 -4.68 -0.76
C THR A 79 -23.34 -4.36 -1.98
N ARG A 80 -22.73 -4.05 -3.14
CA ARG A 80 -23.47 -3.91 -4.42
C ARG A 80 -24.14 -5.22 -4.81
N ARG A 81 -23.40 -6.33 -4.79
CA ARG A 81 -23.94 -7.64 -5.15
C ARG A 81 -25.06 -8.07 -4.22
N GLU A 82 -24.91 -7.84 -2.92
CA GLU A 82 -25.97 -8.12 -1.94
C GLU A 82 -27.23 -7.29 -2.23
N ARG A 83 -27.08 -5.98 -2.46
CA ARG A 83 -28.20 -5.11 -2.84
C ARG A 83 -28.89 -5.60 -4.12
N ASP A 84 -28.13 -5.93 -5.15
CA ASP A 84 -28.68 -6.36 -6.44
C ASP A 84 -29.44 -7.69 -6.29
N ASN A 85 -28.93 -8.63 -5.49
CA ASN A 85 -29.64 -9.86 -5.13
C ASN A 85 -30.96 -9.55 -4.39
N TYR A 86 -30.96 -8.61 -3.44
CA TYR A 86 -32.18 -8.23 -2.72
C TYR A 86 -33.20 -7.55 -3.64
N GLN A 87 -32.76 -6.68 -4.55
CA GLN A 87 -33.64 -6.05 -5.53
C GLN A 87 -34.28 -7.06 -6.46
N GLN A 88 -33.51 -8.06 -6.93
CA GLN A 88 -34.03 -9.14 -7.74
C GLN A 88 -35.09 -9.94 -6.99
N GLN A 89 -34.81 -10.38 -5.76
CA GLN A 89 -35.79 -11.11 -4.92
C GLN A 89 -37.06 -10.29 -4.68
N LEU A 90 -36.93 -8.99 -4.42
CA LEU A 90 -38.07 -8.09 -4.26
C LEU A 90 -38.89 -7.99 -5.54
N SER A 91 -38.26 -7.85 -6.71
CA SER A 91 -38.97 -7.81 -7.99
C SER A 91 -39.70 -9.13 -8.30
N GLU A 92 -39.09 -10.27 -7.97
CA GLU A 92 -39.70 -11.59 -8.11
C GLU A 92 -40.90 -11.76 -7.16
N MET A 93 -40.79 -11.30 -5.91
CA MET A 93 -41.88 -11.34 -4.92
C MET A 93 -43.02 -10.36 -5.24
N LEU A 94 -42.69 -9.17 -5.77
CA LEU A 94 -43.70 -8.17 -6.09
C LEU A 94 -44.47 -8.51 -7.37
N GLY A 95 -43.92 -9.40 -8.20
CA GLY A 95 -44.55 -9.88 -9.42
C GLY A 95 -44.68 -8.76 -10.45
N ASP A 96 -44.04 -8.96 -11.60
CA ASP A 96 -44.61 -8.52 -12.86
C ASP A 96 -46.10 -8.90 -12.82
N SER A 97 -46.99 -7.91 -12.63
CA SER A 97 -48.41 -8.14 -12.90
C SER A 97 -48.43 -8.48 -14.38
N PRO A 98 -48.73 -9.72 -14.80
CA PRO A 98 -48.94 -9.95 -16.21
C PRO A 98 -50.10 -9.04 -16.57
N SER A 99 -49.82 -8.02 -17.38
CA SER A 99 -50.84 -7.27 -18.06
C SER A 99 -51.73 -8.34 -18.70
N SER A 100 -52.96 -8.42 -18.21
CA SER A 100 -54.01 -9.25 -18.72
C SER A 100 -54.22 -8.90 -20.19
N ASP A 101 -53.49 -9.57 -21.06
CA ASP A 101 -53.70 -9.62 -22.49
C ASP A 101 -54.12 -11.06 -22.81
N ASP A 102 -55.37 -11.36 -22.46
CA ASP A 102 -56.22 -12.44 -22.98
C ASP A 102 -57.57 -12.27 -22.24
N SER A 103 -58.73 -12.00 -22.84
CA SER A 103 -59.29 -12.44 -24.10
C SER A 103 -60.58 -11.64 -24.36
N SER A 104 -60.84 -11.25 -25.61
CA SER A 104 -62.21 -11.13 -26.13
C SER A 104 -62.20 -11.72 -27.53
N PRO A 105 -62.82 -12.88 -27.75
CA PRO A 105 -63.12 -13.33 -29.10
C PRO A 105 -64.15 -12.35 -29.67
N GLU A 106 -63.82 -11.74 -30.81
CA GLU A 106 -64.79 -11.02 -31.63
C GLU A 106 -65.85 -12.03 -32.09
N ASP A 107 -67.04 -11.97 -31.45
CA ASP A 107 -68.26 -12.59 -31.95
C ASP A 107 -68.70 -11.82 -33.21
N ASP A 108 -68.31 -12.30 -34.38
CA ASP A 108 -68.91 -11.90 -35.66
C ASP A 108 -70.26 -12.61 -35.81
N GLN A 109 -71.35 -11.84 -35.78
CA GLN A 109 -72.70 -12.29 -36.14
C GLN A 109 -73.42 -11.24 -37.00
#